data_AF-A0A7J8RBF6-F1
#
_entry.id   AF-A0A7J8RBF6-F1
#
_cell.length_a   1.000
_cell.length_b   1.000
_cell.length_c   1.000
_cell.angle_alpha   90.00
_cell.angle_beta   90.00
_cell.angle_gamma   90.00
#
_symmetry.space_group_name_H-M   'P 1'
#
loop_
_entity.id
_entity.type
_entity.pdbx_description
1 polymer ?
#
loop_
_entity_poly.entity_id
_entity_poly.type
_entity_poly.pdbx_seq_one_letter_code
_entity_poly.pdbx_strand_id
1 'polypeptide(L)' 'MALNRVTPESPLQFKRFYVCFKALKRGYKEGCRPILGLAGFFLKGPFKGELLAAVGRYGNNQMYQVA' A
#
# COMPACT_ATOMS: atom_id res chain seq x y z
N MET A 1 -4.98 -22.55 -0.06
CA MET A 1 -5.28 -21.36 -0.89
C MET A 1 -5.47 -21.87 -2.33
N ALA A 2 -6.71 -22.00 -2.80
CA ALA A 2 -6.97 -22.52 -4.15
C ALA A 2 -6.67 -21.42 -5.18
N LEU A 3 -5.84 -21.73 -6.18
CA LEU A 3 -5.60 -20.82 -7.31
C LEU A 3 -6.81 -20.92 -8.24
N ASN A 4 -7.79 -20.03 -8.05
CA ASN A 4 -8.88 -19.89 -9.01
C ASN A 4 -8.30 -19.42 -10.34
N ARG A 5 -8.26 -20.30 -11.34
CA ARG A 5 -7.87 -19.96 -12.70
C ARG A 5 -8.90 -18.95 -13.25
N VAL A 6 -8.42 -17.76 -13.59
CA VAL A 6 -9.25 -16.74 -14.27
C VAL A 6 -9.52 -17.24 -15.67
N THR A 7 -10.79 -17.50 -16.00
CA THR A 7 -11.26 -17.80 -17.35
C THR A 7 -11.73 -16.52 -18.05
N PRO A 8 -11.85 -16.50 -19.39
CA PRO A 8 -12.41 -15.34 -20.12
C PRO A 8 -13.84 -14.98 -19.65
N GLU A 9 -14.59 -15.97 -19.17
CA GLU A 9 -15.96 -15.84 -18.65
C GLU A 9 -16.03 -15.35 -17.19
N SER A 10 -14.88 -15.15 -16.53
CA SER A 10 -14.85 -14.77 -15.11
C SER A 10 -15.30 -13.32 -14.93
N PRO A 11 -16.10 -13.01 -13.87
CA PRO A 11 -16.45 -11.63 -13.56
C PRO A 11 -15.20 -10.79 -13.27
N LEU A 12 -15.23 -9.51 -13.64
CA LEU A 12 -14.16 -8.56 -13.38
C LEU A 12 -13.86 -8.51 -11.88
N GLN A 13 -12.68 -9.00 -11.51
CA GLN A 13 -12.20 -9.00 -10.12
C GLN A 13 -11.13 -7.95 -9.93
N PHE A 14 -11.35 -7.08 -8.96
CA PHE A 14 -10.33 -6.17 -8.48
C PHE A 14 -9.18 -6.97 -7.85
N LYS A 15 -7.96 -6.81 -8.36
CA LYS A 15 -6.77 -7.52 -7.84
C LYS A 15 -6.05 -6.68 -6.79
N ARG A 16 -5.41 -5.60 -7.24
CA ARG A 16 -4.59 -4.70 -6.42
C ARG A 16 -4.56 -3.32 -7.08
N PHE A 17 -4.43 -2.28 -6.27
CA PHE A 17 -4.05 -0.96 -6.74
C PHE A 17 -2.94 -0.42 -5.85
N TYR A 18 -2.15 0.48 -6.41
CA TYR A 18 -1.12 1.20 -5.67
C TYR A 18 -1.25 2.68 -6.03
N VAL A 19 -1.20 3.53 -5.01
CA VAL A 19 -1.19 4.98 -5.16
C VAL A 19 -0.04 5.55 -4.35
N CYS A 20 0.71 6.47 -4.95
CA CYS A 20 1.75 7.23 -4.24
C CYS A 20 2.02 8.51 -5.01
N PHE A 21 1.96 9.64 -4.32
CA PHE A 21 2.27 10.91 -4.93
C PHE A 21 3.78 11.05 -5.15
N LYS A 22 4.17 11.58 -6.31
CA LYS A 22 5.58 11.82 -6.66
C LYS A 22 6.32 12.61 -5.57
N ALA A 23 5.64 13.58 -4.96
CA ALA A 23 6.19 14.38 -3.86
C ALA A 23 6.50 13.54 -2.61
N LEU A 24 5.63 12.60 -2.22
CA LEU A 24 5.84 11.72 -1.07
C LEU A 24 7.02 10.76 -1.31
N LYS A 25 7.08 10.17 -2.51
CA LYS A 25 8.21 9.32 -2.90
C LYS A 25 9.54 10.06 -2.85
N ARG A 26 9.55 11.33 -3.29
CA ARG A 26 10.75 12.18 -3.26
C ARG A 26 11.13 12.56 -1.83
N GLY A 27 10.17 13.03 -1.02
CA GLY A 27 10.42 13.42 0.36
C GLY A 27 10.90 12.25 1.23
N TYR A 28 10.44 11.02 0.97
CA TYR A 28 11.02 9.83 1.60
C TYR A 28 12.50 9.65 1.26
N LYS A 29 12.85 9.70 -0.04
CA LYS A 29 14.23 9.51 -0.50
C LYS A 29 15.19 10.58 0.00
N GLU A 30 14.73 11.82 0.11
CA GLU A 30 15.58 12.96 0.45
C GLU A 30 15.67 13.20 1.98
N GLY A 31 14.60 12.91 2.73
CA GLY A 31 14.51 13.31 4.14
C GLY A 31 14.27 12.19 5.15
N CYS A 32 13.92 10.97 4.70
CA CYS A 32 13.70 9.85 5.60
C CYS A 32 14.93 8.95 5.73
N ARG A 33 15.03 8.28 6.88
CA ARG A 33 15.94 7.16 7.11
C ARG A 33 15.55 6.01 6.17
N PRO A 34 16.49 5.13 5.78
CA PRO A 34 16.24 3.98 4.90
C PRO A 34 15.48 2.85 5.63
N ILE A 35 14.36 3.19 6.24
CA ILE A 35 13.45 2.31 6.96
C ILE A 35 12.06 2.56 6.38
N LEU A 36 11.40 1.49 5.94
CA LEU A 36 10.03 1.52 5.41
C LEU A 36 9.20 0.49 6.18
N GLY A 37 8.19 0.95 6.92
CA GLY A 37 7.19 0.12 7.55
C GLY A 37 5.96 -0.01 6.67
N LEU A 38 5.31 -1.18 6.70
CA LEU A 38 4.00 -1.41 6.11
C LEU A 38 3.02 -1.71 7.24
N ALA A 39 1.94 -0.94 7.31
CA ALA A 39 0.85 -1.17 8.23
C ALA A 39 -0.39 -1.58 7.44
N GLY A 40 -1.00 -2.72 7.78
CA GLY A 40 -2.18 -3.26 7.11
C GLY A 40 -3.40 -3.25 8.01
N PHE A 41 -4.57 -2.99 7.43
CA PHE A 41 -5.84 -3.27 8.10
C PHE A 41 -6.88 -3.83 7.13
N PHE A 42 -7.76 -4.68 7.65
CA PHE A 42 -8.84 -5.29 6.88
C PHE A 42 -10.01 -4.33 6.69
N LEU A 43 -10.48 -4.21 5.45
CA LEU A 43 -11.64 -3.41 5.10
C LEU A 43 -12.92 -4.10 5.58
N LYS A 44 -13.73 -3.36 6.35
CA LYS A 44 -15.08 -3.77 6.75
C LYS A 44 -16.07 -3.06 5.83
N GLY A 45 -16.50 -3.75 4.77
CA GLY A 45 -17.42 -3.20 3.77
C GLY A 45 -17.84 -4.25 2.74
N PRO A 46 -18.66 -3.89 1.74
CA PRO A 46 -19.07 -4.80 0.68
C PRO A 46 -17.88 -5.33 -0.13
N PHE A 47 -16.81 -4.53 -0.22
CA PHE A 47 -15.54 -4.92 -0.82
C PHE A 47 -14.58 -5.36 0.28
N LYS A 48 -14.42 -6.68 0.43
CA LYS A 48 -13.43 -7.29 1.33
C LYS A 48 -12.04 -7.09 0.74
N GLY A 49 -11.06 -6.79 1.60
CA GLY A 49 -9.69 -6.59 1.18
C GLY A 49 -8.81 -6.11 2.33
N GLU A 50 -7.55 -5.88 2.03
CA GLU A 50 -6.56 -5.30 2.94
C GLU A 50 -6.08 -3.98 2.37
N LEU A 51 -6.12 -2.92 3.18
CA LEU A 51 -5.48 -1.66 2.86
C LEU A 51 -4.13 -1.61 3.57
N LEU A 52 -3.08 -1.38 2.78
CA LEU A 52 -1.71 -1.24 3.25
C LEU A 52 -1.31 0.24 3.17
N ALA A 53 -0.72 0.76 4.24
CA ALA A 53 -0.09 2.06 4.31
C ALA A 53 1.43 1.90 4.47
N ALA A 54 2.20 2.57 3.63
CA ALA A 54 3.65 2.63 3.71
C ALA A 54 4.10 3.86 4.49
N VAL A 55 4.91 3.65 5.52
CA VAL A 55 5.41 4.70 6.40
C VAL A 55 6.93 4.67 6.49
N GLY A 56 7.55 5.82 6.31
CA GLY A 56 8.97 6.05 6.57
C GLY A 56 9.21 6.63 7.96
N ARG A 57 10.49 6.76 8.32
CA ARG A 57 10.92 7.46 9.54
C ARG A 57 11.76 8.67 9.15
N TYR A 58 11.31 9.87 9.48
CA TYR A 58 12.06 11.10 9.21
C TYR A 58 13.28 11.23 10.13
N GLY A 59 14.24 12.10 9.78
CA GLY A 59 15.45 12.33 10.57
C GLY A 59 15.19 12.67 12.06
N ASN A 60 14.09 13.37 12.34
CA ASN A 60 13.65 13.75 13.68
C ASN A 60 12.83 12.68 14.41
N ASN A 61 12.84 11.42 13.94
CA ASN A 61 12.05 10.32 14.49
C ASN A 61 10.52 10.50 14.41
N GLN A 62 10.01 11.34 13.51
CA GLN A 62 8.58 11.35 13.20
C GLN A 62 8.25 10.34 12.11
N MET A 63 7.00 9.89 12.07
CA MET A 63 6.50 9.06 10.98
C MET A 63 6.27 9.93 9.74
N TYR A 64 6.60 9.37 8.57
CA TYR A 64 6.40 10.02 7.29
C TYR A 64 5.51 9.12 6.42
N GLN A 65 4.39 9.63 5.90
CA GLN A 65 3.54 8.85 5.01
C GLN A 65 4.16 8.76 3.61
N VAL A 66 4.27 7.55 3.06
CA VAL A 66 4.91 7.29 1.77
C VAL A 66 3.88 6.95 0.70
N ALA A 67 2.99 5.99 0.98
CA ALA A 67 1.98 5.48 0.06
C ALA A 67 0.78 4.88 0.81
#